data_AF-A0A4U5WZ64-F1
#
_entry.id   AF-A0A4U5WZ64-F1
#
_cell.length_a   1.000
_cell.length_b   1.000
_cell.length_c   1.000
_cell.angle_alpha   90.00
_cell.angle_beta   90.00
_cell.angle_gamma   90.00
#
_symmetry.space_group_name_H-M   'P 1'
#
loop_
_entity.id
_entity.type
_entity.pdbx_description
1 polymer ?
#
loop_
_entity_poly.entity_id
_entity_poly.type
_entity_poly.pdbx_seq_one_letter_code
_entity_poly.pdbx_strand_id
1 'polypeptide(L)'
;MCGPQVSLDGLRLVGRVPSELAEQLHGYSEERGMVPTVSVEGDAISEELGLLVRAQRAGDILLSRAFFVANFQDWAYTVHDCVPADEWDIR
;
A
#
# COMPACT_ATOMS: atom_id res chain seq x y z
N MET A 1 3.01 3.11 17.90
CA MET A 1 2.40 3.61 16.64
C MET A 1 1.43 4.72 16.99
N CYS A 2 1.72 5.95 16.59
CA CYS A 2 0.88 7.13 16.87
C CYS A 2 0.30 7.74 15.59
N GLY A 3 0.46 7.07 14.45
CA GLY A 3 0.01 7.54 13.14
C GLY A 3 -1.45 7.17 12.83
N PRO A 4 -1.99 7.68 11.72
CA PRO A 4 -3.34 7.38 11.26
C PRO A 4 -3.57 5.87 11.17
N GLN A 5 -4.71 5.43 11.70
CA GLN A 5 -5.18 4.05 11.56
C GLN A 5 -6.27 4.03 10.49
N VAL A 6 -6.10 3.18 9.47
CA VAL A 6 -7.00 3.12 8.32
C VAL A 6 -7.53 1.69 8.15
N SER A 7 -8.82 1.58 7.85
CA SER A 7 -9.50 0.33 7.57
C SER A 7 -10.34 0.41 6.31
N LEU A 8 -10.39 -0.67 5.56
CA LEU A 8 -11.23 -0.87 4.37
C LEU A 8 -12.19 -2.02 4.65
N ASP A 9 -13.48 -1.74 4.87
CA ASP A 9 -14.48 -2.76 5.21
C ASP A 9 -14.04 -3.75 6.31
N GLY A 10 -13.36 -3.25 7.36
CA GLY A 10 -12.83 -4.06 8.46
C GLY A 10 -11.42 -4.62 8.24
N LEU A 11 -10.88 -4.56 7.02
CA LEU A 11 -9.49 -4.85 6.73
C LEU A 11 -8.60 -3.71 7.23
N ARG A 12 -7.82 -3.94 8.30
CA ARG A 12 -6.86 -2.95 8.79
C ARG A 12 -5.65 -2.87 7.86
N LEU A 13 -5.32 -1.67 7.38
CA LEU A 13 -4.29 -1.46 6.36
C LEU A 13 -2.91 -1.09 6.92
N VAL A 14 -2.85 -0.58 8.15
CA VAL A 14 -1.61 -0.08 8.78
C VAL A 14 -1.15 -1.03 9.88
N GLY A 15 0.16 -1.26 9.97
CA GLY A 15 0.75 -2.02 11.07
C GLY A 15 0.52 -3.53 11.01
N ARG A 16 0.25 -4.10 9.82
CA ARG A 16 0.03 -5.54 9.61
C ARG A 16 1.26 -6.23 9.05
N VAL A 17 1.26 -7.56 9.02
CA VAL A 17 2.26 -8.32 8.26
C VAL A 17 2.04 -8.04 6.77
N PRO A 18 3.05 -7.53 6.02
CA PRO A 18 2.86 -7.11 4.64
C PRO A 18 2.30 -8.20 3.72
N SER A 19 2.82 -9.44 3.82
CA SER A 19 2.36 -10.55 2.98
C SER A 19 0.92 -10.97 3.25
N GLU A 20 0.52 -11.02 4.53
CA GLU A 20 -0.86 -11.36 4.91
C GLU A 20 -1.84 -10.29 4.42
N LEU A 21 -1.47 -9.02 4.55
CA LEU A 21 -2.31 -7.92 4.08
C LEU A 21 -2.38 -7.86 2.55
N ALA A 22 -1.29 -8.17 1.85
CA ALA A 22 -1.27 -8.25 0.39
C ALA A 22 -2.25 -9.32 -0.11
N GLU A 23 -2.21 -10.52 0.45
CA GLU A 23 -3.14 -11.61 0.12
C GLU A 23 -4.60 -11.21 0.41
N GLN A 24 -4.85 -10.58 1.57
CA GLN A 24 -6.18 -10.11 1.95
C GLN A 24 -6.70 -9.01 1.01
N LEU A 25 -5.84 -8.08 0.60
CA LEU A 25 -6.22 -7.03 -0.34
C LEU A 25 -6.52 -7.61 -1.73
N HIS A 26 -5.71 -8.55 -2.22
CA HIS A 26 -5.97 -9.21 -3.49
C HIS A 26 -7.28 -9.98 -3.47
N GLY A 27 -7.54 -10.78 -2.43
CA GLY A 27 -8.82 -11.46 -2.26
C GLY A 27 -10.00 -10.48 -2.18
N TYR A 28 -9.86 -9.38 -1.43
CA TYR A 28 -10.87 -8.32 -1.37
C TYR A 28 -11.19 -7.73 -2.76
N SER A 29 -10.16 -7.47 -3.56
CA SER A 29 -10.27 -6.93 -4.92
C SER A 29 -10.98 -7.92 -5.84
N GLU A 30 -10.55 -9.19 -5.84
CA GLU A 30 -11.15 -10.25 -6.66
C GLU A 30 -12.63 -10.47 -6.34
N GLU A 31 -13.00 -10.52 -5.05
CA GLU A 31 -14.39 -10.65 -4.60
C GLU A 31 -15.30 -9.51 -5.11
N ARG A 32 -14.71 -8.35 -5.43
CA ARG A 32 -15.41 -7.16 -5.94
C ARG A 32 -15.24 -6.96 -7.44
N GLY A 33 -14.62 -7.90 -8.14
CA GLY A 33 -14.39 -7.83 -9.58
C GLY A 33 -13.36 -6.78 -10.00
N MET A 34 -12.52 -6.34 -9.07
CA MET A 34 -11.36 -5.48 -9.33
C MET A 34 -10.16 -6.33 -9.72
N VAL A 35 -9.18 -5.74 -10.42
CA VAL A 35 -7.98 -6.43 -10.84
C VAL A 35 -6.88 -6.24 -9.80
N PRO A 36 -6.49 -7.28 -9.02
CA PRO A 36 -5.33 -7.19 -8.16
C PRO A 36 -4.05 -7.03 -8.98
N THR A 37 -3.21 -6.07 -8.61
CA THR A 37 -1.91 -5.85 -9.27
C THR A 37 -0.78 -5.81 -8.24
N VAL A 38 0.46 -5.88 -8.75
CA VAL A 38 1.68 -5.87 -7.95
C VAL A 38 2.66 -4.88 -8.58
N SER A 39 3.29 -4.05 -7.76
CA SER A 39 4.32 -3.11 -8.19
C SER A 39 5.60 -3.83 -8.61
N VAL A 40 6.50 -3.12 -9.30
CA VAL A 40 7.84 -3.65 -9.62
C VAL A 40 8.67 -3.98 -8.37
N GLU A 41 8.35 -3.36 -7.23
CA GLU A 41 8.98 -3.60 -5.92
C GLU A 41 8.27 -4.73 -5.13
N GLY A 42 7.24 -5.35 -5.69
CA GLY A 42 6.49 -6.44 -5.06
C GLY A 42 5.37 -6.01 -4.11
N ASP A 43 4.98 -4.73 -4.14
CA ASP A 43 3.91 -4.20 -3.29
C ASP A 43 2.53 -4.50 -3.89
N ALA A 44 1.54 -4.82 -3.05
CA ALA A 44 0.18 -5.07 -3.50
C ALA A 44 -0.55 -3.76 -3.84
N ILE A 45 -1.24 -3.75 -4.98
CA ILE A 45 -1.96 -2.60 -5.51
C ILE A 45 -3.43 -2.99 -5.79
N SER A 46 -4.33 -2.05 -5.49
CA SER A 46 -5.66 -1.97 -6.09
C SER A 46 -5.79 -0.60 -6.76
N GLU A 47 -5.74 -0.59 -8.09
CA GLU A 47 -5.77 0.65 -8.86
C GLU A 47 -7.13 1.35 -8.73
N GLU A 48 -8.21 0.57 -8.73
CA GLU A 48 -9.58 1.05 -8.63
C GLU A 48 -9.89 1.69 -7.28
N LEU A 49 -9.18 1.30 -6.22
CA LEU A 49 -9.25 1.93 -4.90
C LEU A 49 -8.22 3.03 -4.70
N GLY A 50 -7.31 3.22 -5.66
CA GLY A 50 -6.17 4.12 -5.49
C GLY A 50 -5.26 3.70 -4.32
N LEU A 51 -5.12 2.41 -4.05
CA LEU A 51 -4.45 1.88 -2.86
C LEU A 51 -3.19 1.07 -3.22
N LEU A 52 -2.08 1.42 -2.58
CA LEU A 52 -0.82 0.68 -2.58
C LEU A 52 -0.47 0.29 -1.14
N VAL A 53 -0.13 -0.97 -0.91
CA VAL A 53 0.33 -1.46 0.40
C VAL A 53 1.82 -1.72 0.35
N ARG A 54 2.58 -0.91 1.10
CA ARG A 54 4.04 -1.00 1.16
C ARG A 54 4.51 -1.52 2.51
N ALA A 55 5.65 -2.21 2.53
CA ALA A 55 6.34 -2.52 3.78
C ALA A 55 7.10 -1.30 4.31
N GLN A 56 7.13 -1.15 5.63
CA GLN A 56 7.99 -0.20 6.34
C GLN A 56 8.67 -0.88 7.52
N ARG A 57 9.89 -0.43 7.81
CA ARG A 57 10.64 -0.91 8.96
C ARG A 57 10.22 -0.17 10.22
N ALA A 58 9.84 -0.92 11.25
CA ALA A 58 9.53 -0.42 12.58
C ALA A 58 10.45 -1.11 13.60
N GLY A 59 11.68 -0.61 13.73
CA GLY A 59 12.75 -1.32 14.45
C GLY A 59 13.15 -2.59 13.68
N ASP A 60 13.07 -3.75 14.32
CA ASP A 60 13.52 -5.02 13.73
C ASP A 60 12.41 -5.76 12.95
N ILE A 61 11.21 -5.19 12.89
CA ILE A 61 10.06 -5.79 12.20
C ILE A 61 9.67 -5.00 10.95
N LEU A 62 9.13 -5.69 9.96
CA LEU A 62 8.45 -5.09 8.81
C LEU A 62 6.95 -5.09 9.04
N LEU A 63 6.33 -3.93 8.84
CA LEU A 63 4.90 -3.73 8.97
C LEU A 63 4.34 -3.04 7.72
N SER A 64 3.05 -3.21 7.48
CA SER A 64 2.38 -2.54 6.38
C SER A 64 2.18 -1.05 6.64
N ARG A 65 2.19 -0.28 5.55
CA ARG A 65 1.68 1.09 5.45
C ARG A 65 0.82 1.23 4.19
N ALA A 66 -0.18 2.08 4.26
CA ALA A 66 -1.12 2.32 3.17
C ALA A 66 -0.77 3.63 2.44
N PHE A 67 -0.74 3.56 1.11
CA PHE A 67 -0.45 4.67 0.20
C PHE A 67 -1.69 4.90 -0.64
N PHE A 68 -2.20 6.13 -0.64
CA PHE A 68 -3.36 6.51 -1.41
C PHE A 68 -2.95 7.41 -2.57
N VAL A 69 -3.31 7.00 -3.78
CA VAL A 69 -2.93 7.66 -5.03
C VAL A 69 -4.16 7.75 -5.92
N ALA A 70 -4.39 8.92 -6.52
CA ALA A 70 -5.55 9.12 -7.40
C ALA A 70 -5.43 8.38 -8.74
N ASN A 71 -4.21 8.21 -9.27
CA ASN A 71 -3.92 7.47 -10.50
C ASN A 71 -2.50 6.87 -10.46
N PHE A 72 -2.36 5.56 -10.69
CA PHE A 72 -1.05 4.89 -10.73
C PHE A 72 -0.33 5.03 -12.09
N GLN A 73 -1.03 5.41 -13.15
CA GLN A 73 -0.46 5.52 -14.51
C GLN A 73 0.25 6.85 -14.77
N ASP A 74 -0.03 7.87 -13.96
CA ASP A 74 0.59 9.20 -14.05
C ASP A 74 1.77 9.29 -13.05
N TRP A 75 2.84 8.57 -13.37
CA TRP A 75 4.11 8.56 -12.61
C TRP A 75 4.75 9.93 -12.45
N ALA A 76 4.36 10.90 -13.29
CA ALA A 76 4.74 12.30 -13.18
C ALA A 76 3.62 13.08 -12.48
N TYR A 77 3.97 13.82 -11.42
CA TYR A 77 3.17 14.83 -10.70
C TYR A 77 2.35 14.41 -9.47
N THR A 78 2.40 13.17 -8.97
CA THR A 78 1.69 12.84 -7.70
C THR A 78 2.42 11.87 -6.78
N VAL A 79 2.73 10.63 -7.19
CA VAL A 79 3.23 9.62 -6.24
C VAL A 79 4.60 9.98 -5.66
N HIS A 80 5.56 10.34 -6.52
CA HIS A 80 6.91 10.70 -6.07
C HIS A 80 6.93 12.06 -5.33
N ASP A 81 5.98 12.95 -5.62
CA ASP A 81 5.90 14.28 -5.00
C ASP A 81 5.15 14.27 -3.65
N CYS A 82 4.24 13.32 -3.44
CA CYS A 82 3.47 13.18 -2.20
C CYS A 82 4.24 12.46 -1.09
N VAL A 83 5.43 11.92 -1.40
CA VAL A 83 6.23 11.10 -0.50
C VAL A 83 7.59 11.79 -0.35
N PRO A 84 8.03 12.14 0.86
CA PRO A 84 9.32 12.80 1.08
C PRO A 84 10.46 12.07 0.37
N ALA A 85 11.36 12.83 -0.26
CA ALA A 85 12.41 12.28 -1.11
C ALA A 85 13.30 11.24 -0.39
N ASP A 86 13.57 11.47 0.89
CA ASP A 86 14.32 10.59 1.78
C ASP A 86 13.63 9.25 2.03
N GLU A 87 12.30 9.15 1.89
CA GLU A 87 11.59 7.88 1.98
C GLU A 87 11.81 6.98 0.75
N TRP A 88 12.18 7.55 -0.40
CA TRP A 88 12.54 6.78 -1.60
C TRP A 88 13.94 6.19 -1.51
N ASP A 89 14.83 6.81 -0.73
CA ASP A 89 16.22 6.39 -0.55
C ASP A 89 16.39 5.25 0.46
N ILE A 90 15.29 4.79 1.09
CA ILE A 90 15.33 3.70 2.07
C ILE A 90 15.37 2.36 1.33
N ARG A 91 16.56 1.78 1.24
CA ARG A 91 16.82 0.43 0.74
C ARG A 91 16.85 -0.61 1.86
#